data_AF-A0A4V2I6A8-F1
#
_entry.id   AF-A0A4V2I6A8-F1
#
_cell.length_a   1.000
_cell.length_b   1.000
_cell.length_c   1.000
_cell.angle_alpha   90.00
_cell.angle_beta   90.00
_cell.angle_gamma   90.00
#
_symmetry.space_group_name_H-M   'P 1'
#
loop_
_entity.id
_entity.type
_entity.pdbx_description
1 polymer ?
#
loop_
_entity_poly.entity_id
_entity_poly.type
_entity_poly.pdbx_seq_one_letter_code
_entity_poly.pdbx_strand_id
1 'polypeptide(L)'
;MAVIEALYELGVALGYSAQREHTVGQSAAVDLSWTAADSNDVPLFIFEVESTASTGLANNAMKVYGSPMSDLPRPLFFFHLVLKGSKANERIRNAHIAWGQHNYRVYRFGDKDDRSALALDILRQHRRVSRFLQPAALAAALNNAVWGGRSTVKDALKLAEKLRFDAPYLHDYANMARNDISYLDLFVSRLRYLDELPADADRKHLSQEGYGGGPGEYIPGLFEVGLRIYAGDIPDSEGPFAFERWATGPRFGPRVIDAAFGLDRDYDWYVIGVAPIDYALTAALLTAHPASRDWVLQDFSSLLARERSSGLPPRYRLPGSVWLAHLLCATRVNGSSPARTELAINSLYADLQAHVVEGGGIPENLLTEPPGASGDIHEKPYWWDDPNNVSLPVLEDLLAKATTHLLGVSAGAMRADPATLCLTSLVRYDIYESPTQELLKVIYDQ
;
A
#
# COMPACT_ATOMS: atom_id res chain seq x y z
N MET A 1 27.26 12.10 16.62
CA MET A 1 26.20 12.97 16.07
C MET A 1 25.19 12.18 15.23
N ALA A 2 25.50 11.69 14.03
CA ALA A 2 24.49 11.02 13.17
C ALA A 2 23.71 9.87 13.84
N VAL A 3 24.34 9.05 14.69
CA VAL A 3 23.66 7.95 15.41
C VAL A 3 22.71 8.45 16.50
N ILE A 4 23.10 9.51 17.22
CA ILE A 4 22.26 10.12 18.26
C ILE A 4 21.02 10.72 17.60
N GLU A 5 21.18 11.36 16.44
CA GLU A 5 20.05 11.92 15.69
C GLU A 5 19.11 10.83 15.18
N ALA A 6 19.64 9.76 14.59
CA ALA A 6 18.82 8.65 14.13
C ALA A 6 18.07 7.94 15.27
N LEU A 7 18.66 7.87 16.47
CA LEU A 7 17.97 7.39 17.67
C LEU A 7 16.91 8.39 18.15
N TYR A 8 17.20 9.69 18.12
CA TYR A 8 16.23 10.72 18.46
C TYR A 8 14.99 10.62 17.56
N GLU A 9 15.17 10.57 16.24
CA GLU A 9 14.11 10.43 15.25
C GLU A 9 13.30 9.13 15.46
N LEU A 10 13.98 8.01 15.75
CA LEU A 10 13.31 6.75 16.05
C LEU A 10 12.47 6.83 17.34
N GLY A 11 12.98 7.48 18.39
CA GLY A 11 12.24 7.69 19.63
C GLY A 11 10.96 8.47 19.41
N VAL A 12 11.04 9.56 18.65
CA VAL A 12 9.89 10.39 18.27
C VAL A 12 8.90 9.58 17.42
N ALA A 13 9.37 8.82 16.44
CA ALA A 13 8.51 7.98 15.60
C ALA A 13 7.77 6.87 16.38
N LEU A 14 8.35 6.40 17.49
CA LEU A 14 7.72 5.46 18.42
C LEU A 14 6.84 6.13 19.48
N GLY A 15 6.65 7.45 19.40
CA GLY A 15 5.76 8.22 20.28
C GLY A 15 6.37 8.63 21.63
N TYR A 16 7.70 8.61 21.75
CA TYR A 16 8.38 9.06 22.96
C TYR A 16 8.80 10.52 22.89
N SER A 17 8.94 11.16 24.06
CA SER A 17 9.72 12.38 24.19
C SER A 17 11.20 12.03 24.24
N ALA A 18 11.94 12.38 23.20
CA ALA A 18 13.38 12.14 23.13
C ALA A 18 14.14 13.40 23.57
N GLN A 19 15.17 13.23 24.41
CA GLN A 19 16.01 14.32 24.91
C GLN A 19 17.49 13.97 24.78
N ARG A 20 18.25 14.87 24.15
CA ARG A 20 19.73 14.76 23.97
C ARG A 20 20.43 15.33 25.20
N GLU A 21 21.58 14.76 25.56
CA GLU A 21 22.40 15.20 26.70
C GLU A 21 21.58 15.38 27.99
N HIS A 22 20.66 14.45 28.24
CA HIS A 22 19.72 14.56 29.35
C HIS A 22 20.41 14.23 30.67
N THR A 23 20.23 15.08 31.68
CA THR A 23 20.62 14.78 33.06
C THR A 23 19.48 14.09 33.77
N VAL A 24 19.62 12.79 34.00
CA VAL A 24 18.64 11.98 34.72
C VAL A 24 18.89 12.09 36.23
N GLY A 25 17.83 12.38 36.99
CA GLY A 25 17.92 12.60 38.43
C GLY A 25 18.80 13.80 38.75
N GLN A 26 19.69 13.66 39.73
CA GLN A 26 20.55 14.77 40.17
C GLN A 26 21.95 14.80 39.52
N SER A 27 22.38 13.73 38.86
CA SER A 27 23.82 13.56 38.57
C SER A 27 24.19 12.74 37.34
N ALA A 28 23.29 11.96 36.76
CA ALA A 28 23.63 11.08 35.64
C ALA A 28 23.32 11.76 34.31
N ALA A 29 24.35 12.33 33.67
CA ALA A 29 24.23 12.79 32.28
C ALA A 29 24.34 11.60 31.32
N VAL A 30 23.37 11.49 30.40
CA VAL A 30 23.33 10.46 29.36
C VAL A 30 23.21 11.09 27.98
N ASP A 31 23.76 10.45 26.95
CA ASP A 31 23.80 11.04 25.60
C ASP A 31 22.41 11.24 24.99
N LEU A 32 21.51 10.29 25.24
CA LEU A 32 20.11 10.37 24.82
C LEU A 32 19.22 9.57 25.76
N SER A 33 18.02 10.08 26.02
CA SER A 33 16.99 9.34 26.73
C SER A 33 15.63 9.52 26.09
N TRP A 34 14.76 8.52 26.26
CA TRP A 34 13.37 8.59 25.85
C TRP A 34 12.46 8.43 27.06
N THR A 35 11.51 9.34 27.22
CA THR A 35 10.50 9.33 28.30
C THR A 35 9.11 9.15 27.69
N ALA A 36 8.13 8.79 28.53
CA ALA A 36 6.76 8.58 28.08
C ALA A 36 6.05 9.87 27.62
N ALA A 37 6.48 11.02 28.15
CA ALA A 37 5.96 12.35 27.86
C ALA A 37 6.97 13.42 28.31
N ASP A 38 6.89 14.62 27.74
CA ASP A 38 7.80 15.73 28.06
C ASP A 38 7.81 16.10 29.56
N SER A 39 6.71 15.89 30.26
CA SER A 39 6.55 16.21 31.68
C SER A 39 7.08 15.11 32.62
N ASN A 40 7.61 14.00 32.09
CA ASN A 40 8.08 12.87 32.88
C ASN A 40 9.60 12.78 32.81
N ASP A 41 10.28 13.00 33.93
CA ASP A 41 11.74 12.95 34.03
C ASP A 41 12.30 11.53 34.17
N VAL A 42 11.44 10.51 34.30
CA VAL A 42 11.87 9.11 34.40
C VAL A 42 12.08 8.52 33.00
N PRO A 43 13.33 8.23 32.60
CA PRO A 43 13.60 7.66 31.28
C PRO A 43 13.12 6.23 31.22
N LEU A 44 12.42 5.89 30.14
CA LEU A 44 12.12 4.50 29.80
C LEU A 44 13.31 3.86 29.09
N PHE A 45 13.95 4.61 28.20
CA PHE A 45 15.13 4.19 27.45
C PHE A 45 16.27 5.17 27.72
N ILE A 46 17.46 4.64 27.92
CA ILE A 46 18.70 5.41 27.94
C ILE A 46 19.64 4.85 26.88
N PHE A 47 20.32 5.75 26.18
CA PHE A 47 21.34 5.43 25.19
C PHE A 47 22.65 6.13 25.56
N GLU A 48 23.72 5.35 25.63
CA GLU A 48 25.10 5.82 25.73
C GLU A 48 25.81 5.48 24.43
N VAL A 49 26.58 6.42 23.89
CA VAL A 49 27.24 6.29 22.59
C VAL A 49 28.73 6.56 22.73
N GLU A 50 29.52 5.50 22.84
CA GLU A 50 30.98 5.58 22.89
C GLU A 50 31.61 5.45 21.49
N SER A 51 32.64 6.25 21.24
CA SER A 51 33.43 6.12 20.00
C SER A 51 34.15 4.78 19.90
N THR A 52 34.66 4.23 21.01
CA THR A 52 35.41 2.95 21.07
C THR A 52 35.17 2.28 22.42
N ALA A 53 35.16 0.94 22.47
CA ALA A 53 34.97 0.19 23.71
C ALA A 53 36.09 0.45 24.74
N SER A 54 35.77 1.24 25.76
CA SER A 54 36.71 1.65 26.80
C SER A 54 36.34 1.08 28.18
N THR A 55 37.05 1.48 29.24
CA THR A 55 36.60 1.28 30.63
C THR A 55 35.35 2.11 30.95
N GLY A 56 35.02 3.10 30.11
CA GLY A 56 33.80 3.91 30.16
C GLY A 56 32.52 3.07 30.15
N LEU A 57 32.47 1.98 29.38
CA LEU A 57 31.34 1.04 29.34
C LEU A 57 30.86 0.60 30.72
N ALA A 58 31.79 0.10 31.54
CA ALA A 58 31.47 -0.39 32.89
C ALA A 58 31.16 0.76 33.84
N ASN A 59 31.85 1.90 33.70
CA ASN A 59 31.63 3.07 34.54
C ASN A 59 30.27 3.72 34.26
N ASN A 60 29.85 3.87 33.00
CA ASN A 60 28.55 4.45 32.66
C ASN A 60 27.41 3.53 33.09
N ALA A 61 27.54 2.22 32.90
CA ALA A 61 26.60 1.25 33.45
C ALA A 61 26.49 1.35 34.98
N MET A 62 27.63 1.44 35.67
CA MET A 62 27.68 1.56 37.13
C MET A 62 27.13 2.89 37.64
N LYS A 63 27.30 4.01 36.93
CA LYS A 63 26.67 5.29 37.30
C LYS A 63 25.15 5.18 37.33
N VAL A 64 24.57 4.45 36.37
CA VAL A 64 23.12 4.28 36.27
C VAL A 64 22.60 3.24 37.26
N TYR A 65 23.23 2.07 37.37
CA TYR A 65 22.72 0.97 38.20
C TYR A 65 23.22 0.96 39.65
N GLY A 66 24.35 1.61 39.92
CA GLY A 66 24.98 1.69 41.23
C GLY A 66 24.44 2.80 42.13
N SER A 67 23.74 3.79 41.56
CA SER A 67 23.12 4.88 42.34
C SER A 67 21.84 4.40 43.05
N PRO A 68 21.53 4.91 44.26
CA PRO A 68 20.26 4.66 44.93
C PRO A 68 19.07 5.11 44.07
N MET A 69 17.95 4.36 44.08
CA MET A 69 16.75 4.73 43.31
C MET A 69 16.14 6.08 43.72
N SER A 70 16.39 6.53 44.96
CA SER A 70 15.99 7.86 45.43
C SER A 70 16.70 8.99 44.68
N ASP A 71 17.89 8.72 44.18
CA ASP A 71 18.79 9.72 43.59
C ASP A 71 18.76 9.65 42.06
N LEU A 72 18.53 8.44 41.53
CA LEU A 72 18.42 8.16 40.12
C LEU A 72 17.33 7.11 39.84
N PRO A 73 16.19 7.49 39.23
CA PRO A 73 15.19 6.53 38.81
C PRO A 73 15.78 5.64 37.70
N ARG A 74 15.65 4.33 37.86
CA ARG A 74 16.26 3.35 36.94
C ARG A 74 15.51 3.35 35.61
N PRO A 75 16.23 3.35 34.47
CA PRO A 75 15.59 3.16 33.19
C PRO A 75 15.03 1.75 33.07
N LEU A 76 13.99 1.60 32.26
CA LEU A 76 13.46 0.27 31.95
C LEU A 76 14.41 -0.48 31.01
N PHE A 77 15.06 0.25 30.09
CA PHE A 77 16.00 -0.28 29.10
C PHE A 77 17.23 0.62 28.99
N PHE A 78 18.41 0.00 28.93
CA PHE A 78 19.67 0.71 28.74
C PHE A 78 20.46 0.09 27.60
N PHE A 79 20.59 0.86 26.52
CA PHE A 79 21.38 0.52 25.34
C PHE A 79 22.72 1.27 25.36
N HIS A 80 23.82 0.53 25.24
CA HIS A 80 25.15 1.12 25.08
C HIS A 80 25.68 0.80 23.69
N LEU A 81 25.97 1.82 22.90
CA LEU A 81 26.42 1.72 21.52
C LEU A 81 27.92 2.02 21.44
N VAL A 82 28.68 1.15 20.79
CA VAL A 82 30.10 1.34 20.51
C VAL A 82 30.29 1.55 19.00
N LEU A 83 30.74 2.74 18.59
CA LEU A 83 30.79 3.13 17.17
C LEU A 83 31.96 2.49 16.40
N LYS A 84 33.13 2.31 17.03
CA LYS A 84 34.34 1.73 16.40
C LYS A 84 34.88 0.55 17.22
N GLY A 85 35.30 -0.49 16.49
CA GLY A 85 35.85 -1.74 17.04
C GLY A 85 34.99 -2.94 16.62
N SER A 86 35.45 -3.71 15.65
CA SER A 86 34.66 -4.76 14.98
C SER A 86 34.61 -6.09 15.74
N LYS A 87 35.50 -6.32 16.72
CA LYS A 87 35.55 -7.59 17.46
C LYS A 87 34.95 -7.45 18.84
N ALA A 88 34.06 -8.39 19.19
CA ALA A 88 33.63 -8.60 20.57
C ALA A 88 34.87 -8.78 21.43
N ASN A 89 35.16 -7.79 22.26
CA ASN A 89 36.27 -7.85 23.20
C ASN A 89 35.75 -8.31 24.56
N GLU A 90 36.68 -8.72 25.41
CA GLU A 90 36.39 -9.20 26.76
C GLU A 90 35.60 -8.17 27.58
N ARG A 91 35.80 -6.87 27.33
CA ARG A 91 35.11 -5.79 28.04
C ARG A 91 33.61 -5.77 27.76
N ILE A 92 33.20 -5.87 26.50
CA ILE A 92 31.78 -5.94 26.12
C ILE A 92 31.12 -7.17 26.76
N ARG A 93 31.81 -8.31 26.72
CA ARG A 93 31.33 -9.56 27.33
C ARG A 93 31.17 -9.42 28.85
N ASN A 94 32.16 -8.86 29.53
CA ASN A 94 32.14 -8.66 30.98
C ASN A 94 31.03 -7.69 31.39
N ALA A 95 30.84 -6.59 30.65
CA ALA A 95 29.75 -5.66 30.89
C ALA A 95 28.37 -6.33 30.73
N HIS A 96 28.20 -7.15 29.69
CA HIS A 96 26.97 -7.92 29.49
C HIS A 96 26.74 -8.96 30.59
N ILE A 97 27.76 -9.67 31.05
CA ILE A 97 27.64 -10.63 32.16
C ILE A 97 27.26 -9.90 33.46
N ALA A 98 27.89 -8.77 33.74
CA ALA A 98 27.66 -8.02 34.97
C ALA A 98 26.27 -7.37 35.03
N TRP A 99 25.80 -6.78 33.91
CA TRP A 99 24.62 -5.92 33.92
C TRP A 99 23.46 -6.41 33.05
N GLY A 100 23.66 -7.44 32.21
CA GLY A 100 22.67 -7.88 31.23
C GLY A 100 21.34 -8.40 31.80
N GLN A 101 21.31 -8.72 33.10
CA GLN A 101 20.08 -9.06 33.84
C GLN A 101 19.20 -7.83 34.13
N HIS A 102 19.74 -6.61 33.99
CA HIS A 102 19.04 -5.35 34.26
C HIS A 102 18.53 -4.67 32.98
N ASN A 103 18.21 -5.46 31.92
CA ASN A 103 17.89 -4.97 30.58
C ASN A 103 18.97 -4.05 29.97
N TYR A 104 20.23 -4.26 30.38
CA TYR A 104 21.39 -3.62 29.77
C TYR A 104 21.83 -4.41 28.54
N ARG A 105 22.01 -3.72 27.41
CA ARG A 105 22.45 -4.33 26.15
C ARG A 105 23.54 -3.48 25.52
N VAL A 106 24.53 -4.13 24.92
CA VAL A 106 25.64 -3.47 24.24
C VAL A 106 25.62 -3.83 22.76
N TYR A 107 25.68 -2.83 21.89
CA TYR A 107 25.65 -2.98 20.43
C TYR A 107 26.87 -2.35 19.79
N ARG A 108 27.44 -3.00 18.78
CA ARG A 108 28.60 -2.49 18.03
C ARG A 108 28.12 -1.86 16.74
N PHE A 109 27.94 -0.54 16.75
CA PHE A 109 27.36 0.18 15.62
C PHE A 109 28.25 0.18 14.36
N GLY A 110 29.52 -0.19 14.47
CA GLY A 110 30.40 -0.41 13.32
C GLY A 110 30.07 -1.68 12.50
N ASP A 111 29.34 -2.63 13.10
CA ASP A 111 28.89 -3.87 12.46
C ASP A 111 27.47 -3.65 11.89
N LYS A 112 27.23 -4.04 10.63
CA LYS A 112 25.93 -3.81 9.99
C LYS A 112 24.83 -4.63 10.66
N ASP A 113 25.14 -5.86 11.06
CA ASP A 113 24.17 -6.77 11.66
C ASP A 113 23.71 -6.27 13.03
N ASP A 114 24.62 -5.67 13.81
CA ASP A 114 24.31 -5.09 15.13
C ASP A 114 23.39 -3.86 15.02
N ARG A 115 23.41 -3.10 13.90
CA ARG A 115 22.51 -1.94 13.70
C ARG A 115 21.07 -2.39 13.54
N SER A 116 20.83 -3.35 12.64
CA SER A 116 19.51 -3.93 12.47
C SER A 116 19.07 -4.63 13.75
N ALA A 117 19.98 -5.38 14.41
CA ALA A 117 19.67 -6.03 15.68
C ALA A 117 19.26 -5.03 16.79
N LEU A 118 19.89 -3.86 16.86
CA LEU A 118 19.49 -2.80 17.79
C LEU A 118 18.07 -2.30 17.48
N ALA A 119 17.79 -1.93 16.22
CA ALA A 119 16.45 -1.45 15.83
C ALA A 119 15.37 -2.48 16.18
N LEU A 120 15.63 -3.76 15.88
CA LEU A 120 14.71 -4.85 16.21
C LEU A 120 14.55 -5.07 17.72
N ASP A 121 15.61 -4.91 18.53
CA ASP A 121 15.49 -5.03 19.99
C ASP A 121 14.77 -3.83 20.61
N ILE A 122 15.04 -2.61 20.14
CA ILE A 122 14.27 -1.42 20.51
C ILE A 122 12.78 -1.67 20.28
N LEU A 123 12.41 -2.23 19.12
CA LEU A 123 11.01 -2.54 18.81
C LEU A 123 10.42 -3.62 19.74
N ARG A 124 11.18 -4.66 20.10
CA ARG A 124 10.76 -5.65 21.11
C ARG A 124 10.53 -5.01 22.48
N GLN A 125 11.41 -4.11 22.88
CA GLN A 125 11.28 -3.40 24.15
C GLN A 125 10.11 -2.40 24.12
N HIS A 126 9.91 -1.70 23.01
CA HIS A 126 8.75 -0.83 22.78
C HIS A 126 7.44 -1.59 22.96
N ARG A 127 7.33 -2.83 22.46
CA ARG A 127 6.12 -3.66 22.62
C ARG A 127 5.74 -3.92 24.08
N ARG A 128 6.72 -3.92 25.00
CA ARG A 128 6.49 -4.11 26.44
C ARG A 128 5.91 -2.86 27.11
N VAL A 129 6.03 -1.69 26.46
CA VAL A 129 5.56 -0.39 26.96
C VAL A 129 4.28 0.03 26.27
N SER A 130 4.21 -0.13 24.95
CA SER A 130 3.08 0.25 24.11
C SER A 130 2.61 -0.94 23.28
N ARG A 131 1.31 -0.99 23.02
CA ARG A 131 0.73 -1.89 22.01
C ARG A 131 0.54 -1.21 20.67
N PHE A 132 0.62 0.12 20.60
CA PHE A 132 0.36 0.89 19.40
C PHE A 132 1.65 1.13 18.63
N LEU A 133 1.56 1.11 17.31
CA LEU A 133 2.66 1.45 16.42
C LEU A 133 2.13 2.26 15.23
N GLN A 134 2.99 3.13 14.68
CA GLN A 134 2.74 3.84 13.42
C GLN A 134 3.74 3.30 12.37
N PRO A 135 3.38 2.26 11.59
CA PRO A 135 4.27 1.61 10.63
C PRO A 135 4.96 2.58 9.67
N ALA A 136 4.23 3.55 9.11
CA ALA A 136 4.80 4.56 8.22
C ALA A 136 5.86 5.44 8.90
N ALA A 137 5.62 5.88 10.14
CA ALA A 137 6.57 6.69 10.91
C ALA A 137 7.83 5.88 11.27
N LEU A 138 7.64 4.62 11.68
CA LEU A 138 8.75 3.69 11.94
C LEU A 138 9.60 3.48 10.68
N ALA A 139 8.95 3.24 9.54
CA ALA A 139 9.63 3.06 8.27
C ALA A 139 10.44 4.30 7.87
N ALA A 140 9.87 5.49 7.99
CA ALA A 140 10.56 6.74 7.70
C ALA A 140 11.80 6.94 8.60
N ALA A 141 11.68 6.70 9.91
CA ALA A 141 12.80 6.84 10.85
C ALA A 141 13.92 5.82 10.62
N LEU A 142 13.59 4.62 10.13
CA LEU A 142 14.56 3.56 9.84
C LEU A 142 15.13 3.61 8.41
N ASN A 143 14.53 4.37 7.49
CA ASN A 143 14.93 4.40 6.08
C ASN A 143 16.12 5.34 5.83
N ASN A 144 17.24 5.10 6.52
CA ASN A 144 18.49 5.83 6.33
C ASN A 144 19.71 4.93 6.50
N ALA A 145 20.88 5.42 6.11
CA ALA A 145 22.12 4.64 6.13
C ALA A 145 22.59 4.25 7.55
N VAL A 146 22.13 4.95 8.60
CA VAL A 146 22.48 4.65 9.99
C VAL A 146 21.86 3.33 10.40
N TRP A 147 20.63 3.05 9.99
CA TRP A 147 19.92 1.82 10.33
C TRP A 147 20.11 0.69 9.31
N GLY A 148 20.75 0.94 8.17
CA GLY A 148 20.86 -0.03 7.07
C GLY A 148 19.77 0.14 6.00
N GLY A 149 18.92 1.16 6.15
CA GLY A 149 17.91 1.55 5.17
C GLY A 149 16.80 0.50 5.00
N ARG A 150 16.37 0.33 3.76
CA ARG A 150 15.19 -0.46 3.38
C ARG A 150 15.16 -1.89 3.93
N SER A 151 16.30 -2.59 4.00
CA SER A 151 16.33 -3.97 4.53
C SER A 151 15.89 -4.02 6.00
N THR A 152 16.42 -3.11 6.82
CA THR A 152 16.05 -3.01 8.24
C THR A 152 14.62 -2.57 8.42
N VAL A 153 14.10 -1.68 7.56
CA VAL A 153 12.67 -1.31 7.55
C VAL A 153 11.80 -2.55 7.38
N LYS A 154 12.08 -3.39 6.36
CA LYS A 154 11.31 -4.61 6.12
C LYS A 154 11.37 -5.59 7.29
N ASP A 155 12.55 -5.79 7.87
CA ASP A 155 12.72 -6.69 9.02
C ASP A 155 11.97 -6.18 10.27
N ALA A 156 12.01 -4.86 10.50
CA ALA A 156 11.31 -4.22 11.61
C ALA A 156 9.80 -4.33 11.47
N LEU A 157 9.25 -4.10 10.28
CA LEU A 157 7.81 -4.20 10.01
C LEU A 157 7.31 -5.65 10.13
N LYS A 158 8.04 -6.63 9.59
CA LYS A 158 7.75 -8.06 9.78
C LYS A 158 7.79 -8.45 11.26
N LEU A 159 8.75 -7.92 12.01
CA LEU A 159 8.82 -8.15 13.46
C LEU A 159 7.65 -7.49 14.19
N ALA A 160 7.23 -6.29 13.78
CA ALA A 160 6.09 -5.58 14.37
C ALA A 160 4.80 -6.42 14.29
N GLU A 161 4.52 -7.00 13.11
CA GLU A 161 3.38 -7.88 12.91
C GLU A 161 3.46 -9.13 13.80
N LYS A 162 4.65 -9.77 13.88
CA LYS A 162 4.87 -10.91 14.77
C LYS A 162 4.65 -10.57 16.24
N LEU A 163 5.01 -9.34 16.64
CA LEU A 163 4.80 -8.81 17.99
C LEU A 163 3.35 -8.36 18.24
N ARG A 164 2.48 -8.39 17.22
CA ARG A 164 1.06 -8.01 17.31
C ARG A 164 0.89 -6.61 17.91
N PHE A 165 1.55 -5.62 17.31
CA PHE A 165 1.18 -4.23 17.56
C PHE A 165 -0.19 -3.94 16.92
N ASP A 166 -0.97 -3.10 17.59
CA ASP A 166 -2.19 -2.48 17.08
C ASP A 166 -1.77 -1.32 16.15
N ALA A 167 -1.92 -1.51 14.84
CA ALA A 167 -1.49 -0.57 13.81
C ALA A 167 -2.30 -0.75 12.51
N PRO A 168 -2.45 0.31 11.68
CA PRO A 168 -3.12 0.25 10.38
C PRO A 168 -2.20 -0.34 9.29
N TYR A 169 -1.76 -1.59 9.46
CA TYR A 169 -0.75 -2.20 8.58
C TYR A 169 -1.16 -2.18 7.11
N LEU A 170 -2.41 -2.53 6.80
CA LEU A 170 -2.89 -2.61 5.42
C LEU A 170 -2.79 -1.25 4.70
N HIS A 171 -3.32 -0.18 5.31
CA HIS A 171 -3.25 1.18 4.78
C HIS A 171 -1.81 1.65 4.61
N ASP A 172 -0.98 1.50 5.65
CA ASP A 172 0.40 1.98 5.64
C ASP A 172 1.25 1.21 4.62
N TYR A 173 1.05 -0.10 4.49
CA TYR A 173 1.77 -0.91 3.51
C TYR A 173 1.35 -0.56 2.08
N ALA A 174 0.05 -0.31 1.85
CA ALA A 174 -0.43 0.15 0.55
C ALA A 174 0.18 1.52 0.18
N ASN A 175 0.19 2.47 1.12
CA ASN A 175 0.81 3.79 0.92
C ASN A 175 2.32 3.71 0.68
N MET A 176 3.03 2.85 1.43
CA MET A 176 4.45 2.63 1.22
C MET A 176 4.73 2.00 -0.15
N ALA A 177 3.98 0.96 -0.53
CA ALA A 177 4.11 0.30 -1.82
C ALA A 177 3.77 1.24 -3.00
N ARG A 178 2.80 2.15 -2.80
CA ARG A 178 2.45 3.19 -3.78
C ARG A 178 3.62 4.15 -4.03
N ASN A 179 4.32 4.54 -2.98
CA ASN A 179 5.45 5.46 -3.10
C ASN A 179 6.74 4.74 -3.55
N ASP A 180 6.85 3.44 -3.25
CA ASP A 180 8.01 2.61 -3.56
C ASP A 180 7.56 1.14 -3.69
N ILE A 181 7.42 0.67 -4.92
CA ILE A 181 6.88 -0.66 -5.26
C ILE A 181 7.66 -1.81 -4.61
N SER A 182 8.90 -1.56 -4.16
CA SER A 182 9.67 -2.57 -3.45
C SER A 182 9.07 -2.98 -2.10
N TYR A 183 8.06 -2.27 -1.58
CA TYR A 183 7.28 -2.66 -0.39
C TYR A 183 6.03 -3.48 -0.70
N LEU A 184 5.72 -3.77 -1.97
CA LEU A 184 4.53 -4.54 -2.37
C LEU A 184 4.47 -5.92 -1.70
N ASP A 185 5.63 -6.56 -1.46
CA ASP A 185 5.71 -7.86 -0.78
C ASP A 185 5.18 -7.83 0.66
N LEU A 186 5.34 -6.71 1.37
CA LEU A 186 4.77 -6.53 2.71
C LEU A 186 3.25 -6.42 2.64
N PHE A 187 2.74 -5.59 1.72
CA PHE A 187 1.30 -5.43 1.49
C PHE A 187 0.63 -6.77 1.15
N VAL A 188 1.19 -7.50 0.19
CA VAL A 188 0.69 -8.82 -0.23
C VAL A 188 0.80 -9.85 0.89
N SER A 189 1.88 -9.86 1.66
CA SER A 189 2.01 -10.73 2.84
C SER A 189 0.94 -10.45 3.88
N ARG A 190 0.59 -9.17 4.08
CA ARG A 190 -0.48 -8.77 5.00
C ARG A 190 -1.85 -9.24 4.51
N LEU A 191 -2.15 -9.07 3.22
CA LEU A 191 -3.39 -9.58 2.62
C LEU A 191 -3.54 -11.09 2.80
N ARG A 192 -2.48 -11.85 2.51
CA ARG A 192 -2.49 -13.31 2.72
C ARG A 192 -2.76 -13.67 4.17
N TYR A 193 -2.12 -12.99 5.12
CA TYR A 193 -2.40 -13.20 6.54
C TYR A 193 -3.87 -12.95 6.88
N LEU A 194 -4.46 -11.87 6.37
CA LEU A 194 -5.88 -11.54 6.60
C LEU A 194 -6.83 -12.58 5.99
N ASP A 195 -6.49 -13.15 4.83
CA ASP A 195 -7.26 -14.20 4.17
C ASP A 195 -7.23 -15.55 4.91
N GLU A 196 -6.13 -15.83 5.61
CA GLU A 196 -5.93 -17.06 6.38
C GLU A 196 -6.58 -16.99 7.78
N LEU A 197 -7.06 -15.82 8.21
CA LEU A 197 -7.73 -15.68 9.49
C LEU A 197 -9.07 -16.44 9.48
N PRO A 198 -9.38 -17.20 10.54
CA PRO A 198 -10.71 -17.78 10.75
C PRO A 198 -11.80 -16.70 10.67
N ALA A 199 -12.98 -17.05 10.15
CA ALA A 199 -14.11 -16.11 10.02
C ALA A 199 -14.60 -15.53 11.37
N ASP A 200 -14.30 -16.23 12.47
CA ASP A 200 -14.56 -15.86 13.86
C ASP A 200 -13.35 -15.24 14.58
N ALA A 201 -12.21 -15.05 13.89
CA ALA A 201 -11.03 -14.42 14.46
C ALA A 201 -11.36 -13.04 15.02
N ASP A 202 -10.72 -12.72 16.15
CA ASP A 202 -11.03 -11.57 17.00
C ASP A 202 -11.06 -10.25 16.22
N ARG A 203 -12.27 -9.84 15.81
CA ARG A 203 -12.53 -8.66 14.97
C ARG A 203 -12.02 -7.36 15.59
N LYS A 204 -11.67 -7.36 16.87
CA LYS A 204 -10.98 -6.23 17.52
C LYS A 204 -9.67 -5.87 16.84
N HIS A 205 -8.86 -6.85 16.43
CA HIS A 205 -7.59 -6.57 15.74
C HIS A 205 -7.80 -6.10 14.29
N LEU A 206 -8.95 -6.43 13.69
CA LEU A 206 -9.32 -5.99 12.34
C LEU A 206 -9.94 -4.59 12.31
N SER A 207 -10.30 -4.01 13.46
CA SER A 207 -10.94 -2.68 13.52
C SER A 207 -10.05 -1.53 13.04
N GLN A 208 -8.74 -1.76 12.94
CA GLN A 208 -7.77 -0.80 12.37
C GLN A 208 -7.32 -1.19 10.97
N GLU A 209 -7.78 -2.32 10.43
CA GLU A 209 -7.47 -2.77 9.08
C GLU A 209 -8.53 -2.18 8.13
N GLY A 210 -8.08 -1.37 7.18
CA GLY A 210 -8.90 -0.64 6.23
C GLY A 210 -8.03 0.32 5.45
N TYR A 211 -8.65 1.12 4.58
CA TYR A 211 -7.92 2.10 3.75
C TYR A 211 -8.16 3.55 4.16
N GLY A 212 -9.00 3.81 5.17
CA GLY A 212 -9.16 5.13 5.79
C GLY A 212 -10.17 6.05 5.08
N GLY A 213 -11.11 5.46 4.33
CA GLY A 213 -12.06 6.14 3.43
C GLY A 213 -11.58 6.15 1.97
N GLY A 214 -12.41 5.67 1.04
CA GLY A 214 -12.00 5.39 -0.34
C GLY A 214 -12.95 4.42 -1.05
N PRO A 215 -12.96 4.34 -2.40
CA PRO A 215 -13.58 3.22 -3.12
C PRO A 215 -12.91 1.90 -2.73
N GLY A 216 -11.63 1.95 -2.36
CA GLY A 216 -10.88 0.83 -1.80
C GLY A 216 -11.47 0.21 -0.53
N GLU A 217 -12.36 0.88 0.20
CA GLU A 217 -13.10 0.24 1.31
C GLU A 217 -14.34 -0.54 0.81
N TYR A 218 -14.91 -0.15 -0.32
CA TYR A 218 -16.11 -0.76 -0.91
C TYR A 218 -15.78 -1.91 -1.85
N ILE A 219 -14.68 -1.80 -2.61
CA ILE A 219 -14.26 -2.79 -3.61
C ILE A 219 -12.81 -3.27 -3.47
N PRO A 220 -12.29 -3.45 -2.23
CA PRO A 220 -10.89 -3.77 -2.01
C PRO A 220 -10.43 -4.99 -2.79
N GLY A 221 -11.26 -6.03 -2.86
CA GLY A 221 -10.83 -7.30 -3.39
C GLY A 221 -10.56 -7.33 -4.88
N LEU A 222 -11.12 -6.44 -5.70
CA LEU A 222 -10.75 -6.35 -7.12
C LEU A 222 -9.26 -5.99 -7.25
N PHE A 223 -8.83 -4.96 -6.53
CA PHE A 223 -7.43 -4.53 -6.53
C PHE A 223 -6.53 -5.45 -5.70
N GLU A 224 -6.97 -5.91 -4.53
CA GLU A 224 -6.18 -6.80 -3.68
C GLU A 224 -5.87 -8.12 -4.38
N VAL A 225 -6.87 -8.75 -5.02
CA VAL A 225 -6.64 -9.98 -5.80
C VAL A 225 -5.73 -9.70 -6.99
N GLY A 226 -5.97 -8.62 -7.74
CA GLY A 226 -5.12 -8.21 -8.85
C GLY A 226 -3.66 -8.00 -8.46
N LEU A 227 -3.40 -7.29 -7.35
CA LEU A 227 -2.07 -7.01 -6.82
C LEU A 227 -1.36 -8.26 -6.31
N ARG A 228 -2.11 -9.22 -5.73
CA ARG A 228 -1.55 -10.52 -5.32
C ARG A 228 -1.16 -11.40 -6.52
N ILE A 229 -1.94 -11.38 -7.60
CA ILE A 229 -1.59 -12.07 -8.85
C ILE A 229 -0.35 -11.41 -9.47
N TYR A 230 -0.34 -10.08 -9.59
CA TYR A 230 0.80 -9.31 -10.09
C TYR A 230 2.10 -9.58 -9.30
N ALA A 231 2.01 -9.67 -7.98
CA ALA A 231 3.15 -9.98 -7.12
C ALA A 231 3.55 -11.47 -7.12
N GLY A 232 2.79 -12.35 -7.80
CA GLY A 232 3.04 -13.78 -7.85
C GLY A 232 2.66 -14.57 -6.60
N ASP A 233 1.86 -13.99 -5.69
CA ASP A 233 1.30 -14.71 -4.53
C ASP A 233 0.14 -15.62 -4.93
N ILE A 234 -0.66 -15.22 -5.92
CA ILE A 234 -1.69 -16.05 -6.54
C ILE A 234 -1.25 -16.38 -7.98
N PRO A 235 -1.14 -17.67 -8.36
CA PRO A 235 -0.87 -18.05 -9.74
C PRO A 235 -1.99 -17.57 -10.69
N ASP A 236 -1.65 -17.17 -11.92
CA ASP A 236 -2.63 -16.71 -12.91
C ASP A 236 -3.75 -17.75 -13.16
N SER A 237 -3.43 -19.04 -13.14
CA SER A 237 -4.41 -20.12 -13.29
C SER A 237 -5.45 -20.19 -12.17
N GLU A 238 -5.15 -19.63 -10.99
CA GLU A 238 -6.04 -19.57 -9.84
C GLU A 238 -6.73 -18.21 -9.71
N GLY A 239 -6.28 -17.19 -10.44
CA GLY A 239 -6.81 -15.83 -10.39
C GLY A 239 -8.32 -15.74 -10.61
N PRO A 240 -8.90 -16.37 -11.67
CA PRO A 240 -10.35 -16.37 -11.87
C PRO A 240 -11.14 -16.89 -10.67
N PHE A 241 -10.63 -17.93 -9.98
CA PHE A 241 -11.27 -18.46 -8.78
C PHE A 241 -11.13 -17.50 -7.60
N ALA A 242 -9.97 -16.87 -7.43
CA ALA A 242 -9.74 -15.88 -6.38
C ALA A 242 -10.68 -14.67 -6.54
N PHE A 243 -10.86 -14.20 -7.77
CA PHE A 243 -11.81 -13.13 -8.09
C PHE A 243 -13.25 -13.54 -7.84
N GLU A 244 -13.69 -14.72 -8.30
CA GLU A 244 -15.05 -15.20 -8.06
C GLU A 244 -15.35 -15.35 -6.56
N ARG A 245 -14.37 -15.86 -5.79
CA ARG A 245 -14.47 -15.99 -4.33
C ARG A 245 -14.58 -14.63 -3.63
N TRP A 246 -13.87 -13.61 -4.11
CA TRP A 246 -14.06 -12.25 -3.61
C TRP A 246 -15.45 -11.73 -3.98
N ALA A 247 -15.81 -11.83 -5.26
CA ALA A 247 -17.04 -11.30 -5.80
C ALA A 247 -18.27 -11.88 -5.09
N THR A 248 -18.26 -13.17 -4.73
CA THR A 248 -19.41 -13.87 -4.11
C THR A 248 -19.20 -14.21 -2.63
N GLY A 249 -18.13 -13.69 -2.03
CA GLY A 249 -17.65 -14.11 -0.72
C GLY A 249 -18.52 -13.65 0.44
N PRO A 250 -18.68 -14.47 1.50
CA PRO A 250 -19.49 -14.13 2.68
C PRO A 250 -18.94 -12.94 3.48
N ARG A 251 -17.68 -12.56 3.25
CA ARG A 251 -17.05 -11.38 3.88
C ARG A 251 -17.67 -10.07 3.42
N PHE A 252 -18.24 -10.03 2.20
CA PHE A 252 -18.76 -8.81 1.59
C PHE A 252 -20.26 -8.89 1.25
N GLY A 253 -20.86 -10.07 1.27
CA GLY A 253 -22.31 -10.26 1.07
C GLY A 253 -22.65 -10.68 -0.37
N PRO A 254 -23.77 -10.21 -0.97
CA PRO A 254 -24.03 -10.40 -2.40
C PRO A 254 -22.94 -9.73 -3.24
N ARG A 255 -22.97 -9.98 -4.55
CA ARG A 255 -21.91 -9.54 -5.47
C ARG A 255 -21.59 -8.06 -5.31
N VAL A 256 -20.32 -7.76 -4.99
CA VAL A 256 -19.88 -6.43 -4.52
C VAL A 256 -20.05 -5.34 -5.58
N ILE A 257 -19.78 -5.67 -6.85
CA ILE A 257 -20.04 -4.80 -8.00
C ILE A 257 -21.09 -5.47 -8.88
N ASP A 258 -22.31 -4.93 -8.83
CA ASP A 258 -23.47 -5.45 -9.53
C ASP A 258 -24.47 -4.37 -9.96
N ALA A 259 -25.32 -4.67 -10.94
CA ALA A 259 -26.34 -3.78 -11.50
C ALA A 259 -27.61 -3.68 -10.61
N ALA A 260 -27.40 -3.54 -9.30
CA ALA A 260 -28.44 -3.47 -8.27
C ALA A 260 -28.88 -2.02 -8.01
N PHE A 261 -29.44 -1.38 -9.03
CA PHE A 261 -29.75 0.06 -9.01
C PHE A 261 -30.94 0.45 -8.13
N GLY A 262 -30.94 1.68 -7.64
CA GLY A 262 -32.09 2.33 -7.01
C GLY A 262 -32.22 2.12 -5.50
N LEU A 263 -31.23 1.48 -4.87
CA LEU A 263 -31.17 1.31 -3.41
C LEU A 263 -30.31 2.37 -2.74
N ASP A 264 -29.19 2.72 -3.37
CA ASP A 264 -28.24 3.71 -2.87
C ASP A 264 -27.66 4.49 -4.06
N ARG A 265 -27.79 5.81 -4.00
CA ARG A 265 -27.37 6.68 -5.10
C ARG A 265 -25.85 6.69 -5.28
N ASP A 266 -25.10 6.65 -4.18
CA ASP A 266 -23.64 6.71 -4.24
C ASP A 266 -23.09 5.41 -4.84
N TYR A 267 -23.71 4.28 -4.53
CA TYR A 267 -23.46 3.00 -5.17
C TYR A 267 -23.79 3.02 -6.67
N ASP A 268 -24.97 3.52 -7.05
CA ASP A 268 -25.37 3.61 -8.46
C ASP A 268 -24.35 4.42 -9.29
N TRP A 269 -23.90 5.55 -8.74
CA TRP A 269 -22.88 6.40 -9.36
C TRP A 269 -21.50 5.74 -9.39
N TYR A 270 -21.14 5.01 -8.33
CA TYR A 270 -19.92 4.22 -8.30
C TYR A 270 -19.93 3.18 -9.44
N VAL A 271 -21.00 2.40 -9.59
CA VAL A 271 -21.11 1.36 -10.63
C VAL A 271 -21.03 1.97 -12.02
N ILE A 272 -21.69 3.11 -12.25
CA ILE A 272 -21.75 3.77 -13.56
C ILE A 272 -20.46 4.51 -13.93
N GLY A 273 -19.85 5.21 -12.97
CA GLY A 273 -18.76 6.15 -13.23
C GLY A 273 -17.38 5.66 -12.81
N VAL A 274 -17.28 4.96 -11.68
CA VAL A 274 -16.01 4.62 -11.03
C VAL A 274 -15.57 3.19 -11.35
N ALA A 275 -16.48 2.22 -11.21
CA ALA A 275 -16.19 0.81 -11.46
C ALA A 275 -15.56 0.53 -12.83
N PRO A 276 -15.97 1.18 -13.95
CA PRO A 276 -15.28 1.05 -15.24
C PRO A 276 -13.78 1.31 -15.19
N ILE A 277 -13.36 2.32 -14.42
CA ILE A 277 -11.96 2.69 -14.24
C ILE A 277 -11.24 1.62 -13.41
N ASP A 278 -11.90 1.06 -12.40
CA ASP A 278 -11.34 0.02 -11.55
C ASP A 278 -11.12 -1.30 -12.30
N TYR A 279 -12.07 -1.69 -13.15
CA TYR A 279 -11.89 -2.79 -14.09
C TYR A 279 -10.73 -2.50 -15.05
N ALA A 280 -10.64 -1.28 -15.58
CA ALA A 280 -9.57 -0.92 -16.51
C ALA A 280 -8.18 -0.94 -15.85
N LEU A 281 -8.05 -0.41 -14.64
CA LEU A 281 -6.84 -0.48 -13.83
C LEU A 281 -6.42 -1.92 -13.55
N THR A 282 -7.37 -2.75 -13.12
CA THR A 282 -7.11 -4.15 -12.78
C THR A 282 -6.72 -4.96 -14.02
N ALA A 283 -7.40 -4.75 -15.16
CA ALA A 283 -7.05 -5.39 -16.42
C ALA A 283 -5.67 -4.97 -16.91
N ALA A 284 -5.30 -3.68 -16.76
CA ALA A 284 -3.98 -3.16 -17.13
C ALA A 284 -2.86 -3.72 -16.24
N LEU A 285 -3.14 -3.91 -14.94
CA LEU A 285 -2.24 -4.58 -14.00
C LEU A 285 -1.97 -6.03 -14.38
N LEU A 286 -2.96 -6.72 -14.94
CA LEU A 286 -2.93 -8.15 -15.23
C LEU A 286 -2.50 -8.51 -16.65
N THR A 287 -1.83 -7.62 -17.37
CA THR A 287 -1.42 -7.89 -18.75
C THR A 287 -0.55 -9.12 -18.91
N ALA A 288 0.35 -9.38 -17.97
CA ALA A 288 1.19 -10.57 -17.95
C ALA A 288 0.45 -11.85 -17.46
N HIS A 289 -0.84 -11.74 -17.13
CA HIS A 289 -1.67 -12.75 -16.46
C HIS A 289 -2.98 -12.95 -17.25
N PRO A 290 -2.92 -13.60 -18.43
CA PRO A 290 -4.02 -13.65 -19.38
C PRO A 290 -5.29 -14.32 -18.84
N ALA A 291 -5.17 -15.38 -18.03
CA ALA A 291 -6.37 -16.05 -17.51
C ALA A 291 -7.16 -15.15 -16.55
N SER A 292 -6.43 -14.45 -15.67
CA SER A 292 -7.00 -13.49 -14.72
C SER A 292 -7.55 -12.26 -15.43
N ARG A 293 -6.82 -11.73 -16.42
CA ARG A 293 -7.28 -10.60 -17.23
C ARG A 293 -8.55 -10.94 -18.00
N ASP A 294 -8.63 -12.11 -18.63
CA ASP A 294 -9.81 -12.56 -19.36
C ASP A 294 -11.04 -12.63 -18.44
N TRP A 295 -10.86 -13.10 -17.19
CA TRP A 295 -11.94 -13.07 -16.20
C TRP A 295 -12.41 -11.64 -15.94
N VAL A 296 -11.50 -10.69 -15.67
CA VAL A 296 -11.84 -9.28 -15.41
C VAL A 296 -12.62 -8.65 -16.57
N LEU A 297 -12.22 -8.94 -17.82
CA LEU A 297 -12.92 -8.45 -19.02
C LEU A 297 -14.32 -9.06 -19.18
N GLN A 298 -14.46 -10.36 -18.95
CA GLN A 298 -15.75 -11.05 -19.01
C GLN A 298 -16.69 -10.58 -17.90
N ASP A 299 -16.14 -10.34 -16.72
CA ASP A 299 -16.88 -9.86 -15.56
C ASP A 299 -17.41 -8.44 -15.78
N PHE A 300 -16.57 -7.56 -16.34
CA PHE A 300 -16.95 -6.22 -16.74
C PHE A 300 -18.01 -6.22 -17.85
N SER A 301 -17.84 -7.05 -18.88
CA SER A 301 -18.86 -7.20 -19.92
C SER A 301 -20.19 -7.71 -19.35
N SER A 302 -20.13 -8.62 -18.38
CA SER A 302 -21.32 -9.16 -17.73
C SER A 302 -22.02 -8.10 -16.88
N LEU A 303 -21.27 -7.21 -16.23
CA LEU A 303 -21.83 -6.04 -15.55
C LEU A 303 -22.65 -5.20 -16.53
N LEU A 304 -22.07 -4.77 -17.66
CA LEU A 304 -22.78 -3.96 -18.68
C LEU A 304 -24.04 -4.64 -19.22
N ALA A 305 -23.99 -5.96 -19.41
CA ALA A 305 -25.16 -6.74 -19.83
C ALA A 305 -26.26 -6.72 -18.77
N ARG A 306 -25.89 -6.85 -17.48
CA ARG A 306 -26.84 -6.75 -16.37
C ARG A 306 -27.40 -5.34 -16.22
N GLU A 307 -26.60 -4.30 -16.41
CA GLU A 307 -27.09 -2.92 -16.42
C GLU A 307 -28.18 -2.72 -17.46
N ARG A 308 -27.97 -3.28 -18.66
CA ARG A 308 -28.97 -3.28 -19.73
C ARG A 308 -30.24 -4.01 -19.32
N SER A 309 -30.13 -5.21 -18.76
CA SER A 309 -31.31 -5.99 -18.35
C SER A 309 -32.06 -5.37 -17.17
N SER A 310 -31.36 -4.61 -16.32
CA SER A 310 -31.94 -3.81 -15.23
C SER A 310 -32.67 -2.56 -15.74
N GLY A 311 -32.64 -2.30 -17.05
CA GLY A 311 -33.31 -1.18 -17.68
C GLY A 311 -32.54 0.15 -17.60
N LEU A 312 -31.24 0.11 -17.28
CA LEU A 312 -30.42 1.31 -17.22
C LEU A 312 -30.33 1.96 -18.62
N PRO A 313 -30.69 3.25 -18.76
CA PRO A 313 -30.69 3.91 -20.07
C PRO A 313 -29.31 3.85 -20.74
N PRO A 314 -29.25 3.67 -22.07
CA PRO A 314 -27.98 3.48 -22.78
C PRO A 314 -26.91 4.56 -22.51
N ARG A 315 -27.31 5.81 -22.28
CA ARG A 315 -26.40 6.93 -21.98
C ARG A 315 -25.61 6.74 -20.68
N TYR A 316 -26.20 6.11 -19.65
CA TYR A 316 -25.50 5.82 -18.40
C TYR A 316 -24.50 4.67 -18.55
N ARG A 317 -24.70 3.78 -19.51
CA ARG A 317 -23.81 2.63 -19.78
C ARG A 317 -22.61 3.00 -20.68
N LEU A 318 -22.58 4.25 -21.16
CA LEU A 318 -21.56 4.74 -22.09
C LEU A 318 -20.14 4.72 -21.53
N PRO A 319 -19.88 5.19 -20.30
CA PRO A 319 -18.54 5.16 -19.70
C PRO A 319 -17.95 3.76 -19.71
N GLY A 320 -18.71 2.79 -19.21
CA GLY A 320 -18.26 1.39 -19.16
C GLY A 320 -18.01 0.79 -20.54
N SER A 321 -18.85 1.14 -21.52
CA SER A 321 -18.68 0.68 -22.91
C SER A 321 -17.40 1.19 -23.55
N VAL A 322 -17.07 2.47 -23.35
CA VAL A 322 -15.86 3.09 -23.88
C VAL A 322 -14.62 2.49 -23.22
N TRP A 323 -14.60 2.36 -21.89
CA TRP A 323 -13.50 1.71 -21.16
C TRP A 323 -13.27 0.27 -21.61
N LEU A 324 -14.33 -0.55 -21.73
CA LEU A 324 -14.20 -1.92 -22.20
C LEU A 324 -13.68 -1.98 -23.65
N ALA A 325 -14.12 -1.07 -24.53
CA ALA A 325 -13.62 -1.00 -25.90
C ALA A 325 -12.10 -0.76 -25.95
N HIS A 326 -11.57 0.17 -25.13
CA HIS A 326 -10.13 0.41 -25.04
C HIS A 326 -9.35 -0.80 -24.51
N LEU A 327 -9.88 -1.48 -23.48
CA LEU A 327 -9.25 -2.68 -22.94
C LEU A 327 -9.18 -3.81 -23.98
N LEU A 328 -10.27 -4.04 -24.71
CA LEU A 328 -10.33 -5.04 -25.79
C LEU A 328 -9.35 -4.71 -26.92
N CYS A 329 -9.20 -3.43 -27.29
CA CYS A 329 -8.20 -3.00 -28.26
C CYS A 329 -6.79 -3.34 -27.81
N ALA A 330 -6.44 -2.99 -26.57
CA ALA A 330 -5.11 -3.23 -26.02
C ALA A 330 -4.78 -4.73 -25.88
N THR A 331 -5.77 -5.57 -25.57
CA THR A 331 -5.56 -7.03 -25.52
C THR A 331 -5.08 -7.59 -26.87
N ARG A 332 -5.56 -7.02 -27.99
CA ARG A 332 -5.18 -7.48 -29.34
C ARG A 332 -3.76 -7.09 -29.73
N VAL A 333 -3.28 -5.92 -29.28
CA VAL A 333 -1.92 -5.42 -29.55
C VAL A 333 -0.86 -6.34 -28.96
N ASN A 334 -1.10 -6.86 -27.75
CA ASN A 334 -0.07 -7.55 -26.98
C ASN A 334 0.18 -9.01 -27.42
N GLY A 335 -0.43 -9.47 -28.53
CA GLY A 335 -0.13 -10.74 -29.20
C GLY A 335 -0.34 -12.02 -28.38
N SER A 336 -0.93 -11.91 -27.19
CA SER A 336 -0.98 -12.96 -26.16
C SER A 336 -2.24 -13.82 -26.22
N SER A 337 -3.10 -13.60 -27.22
CA SER A 337 -4.40 -14.26 -27.33
C SER A 337 -4.36 -15.49 -28.25
N PRO A 338 -4.70 -16.70 -27.74
CA PRO A 338 -5.11 -17.81 -28.60
C PRO A 338 -6.24 -17.39 -29.55
N ALA A 339 -6.39 -18.03 -30.71
CA ALA A 339 -7.46 -17.72 -31.68
C ALA A 339 -8.89 -17.75 -31.08
N ARG A 340 -9.09 -18.50 -29.99
CA ARG A 340 -10.35 -18.54 -29.23
C ARG A 340 -10.67 -17.22 -28.54
N THR A 341 -9.65 -16.47 -28.12
CA THR A 341 -9.78 -15.16 -27.47
C THR A 341 -10.06 -14.07 -28.49
N GLU A 342 -9.55 -14.16 -29.72
CA GLU A 342 -9.85 -13.20 -30.79
C GLU A 342 -11.34 -13.23 -31.21
N LEU A 343 -11.93 -14.42 -31.35
CA LEU A 343 -13.36 -14.54 -31.64
C LEU A 343 -14.22 -13.95 -30.50
N ALA A 344 -13.83 -14.18 -29.25
CA ALA A 344 -14.52 -13.62 -28.09
C ALA A 344 -14.41 -12.09 -28.04
N ILE A 345 -13.22 -11.53 -28.28
CA ILE A 345 -12.99 -10.08 -28.37
C ILE A 345 -13.87 -9.46 -29.46
N ASN A 346 -13.90 -10.05 -30.66
CA ASN A 346 -14.70 -9.53 -31.76
C ASN A 346 -16.21 -9.57 -31.47
N SER A 347 -16.69 -10.65 -30.82
CA SER A 347 -18.09 -10.75 -30.39
C SER A 347 -18.43 -9.66 -29.37
N LEU A 348 -17.61 -9.50 -28.34
CA LEU A 348 -17.80 -8.48 -27.30
C LEU A 348 -17.78 -7.06 -27.90
N TYR A 349 -16.85 -6.80 -28.82
CA TYR A 349 -16.74 -5.50 -29.46
C TYR A 349 -17.95 -5.18 -30.34
N ALA A 350 -18.49 -6.16 -31.08
CA ALA A 350 -19.72 -5.99 -31.85
C ALA A 350 -20.92 -5.66 -30.95
N ASP A 351 -21.03 -6.30 -29.79
CA ASP A 351 -22.08 -6.01 -28.80
C ASP A 351 -21.95 -4.58 -28.26
N LEU A 352 -20.72 -4.11 -28.01
CA LEU A 352 -20.44 -2.72 -27.62
C LEU A 352 -20.83 -1.72 -28.70
N GLN A 353 -20.53 -2.01 -29.98
CA GLN A 353 -20.94 -1.15 -31.09
C GLN A 353 -22.46 -1.03 -31.17
N ALA A 354 -23.19 -2.15 -31.07
CA ALA A 354 -24.64 -2.15 -31.07
C ALA A 354 -25.20 -1.32 -29.90
N HIS A 355 -24.56 -1.43 -28.73
CA HIS A 355 -24.95 -0.67 -27.56
C HIS A 355 -24.70 0.84 -27.70
N VAL A 356 -23.56 1.26 -28.25
CA VAL A 356 -23.27 2.68 -28.53
C VAL A 356 -24.28 3.25 -29.54
N VAL A 357 -24.66 2.48 -30.55
CA VAL A 357 -25.70 2.88 -31.52
C VAL A 357 -27.07 3.03 -30.84
N GLU A 358 -27.45 2.10 -29.96
CA GLU A 358 -28.69 2.19 -29.15
C GLU A 358 -28.74 3.48 -28.31
N GLY A 359 -27.59 4.00 -27.84
CA GLY A 359 -27.48 5.24 -27.09
C GLY A 359 -27.43 6.53 -27.92
N GLY A 360 -27.48 6.42 -29.26
CA GLY A 360 -27.37 7.56 -30.17
C GLY A 360 -25.92 8.01 -30.43
N GLY A 361 -24.94 7.11 -30.22
CA GLY A 361 -23.52 7.35 -30.44
C GLY A 361 -22.76 7.81 -29.19
N ILE A 362 -21.46 8.06 -29.36
CA ILE A 362 -20.53 8.58 -28.36
C ILE A 362 -19.93 9.89 -28.83
N PRO A 363 -19.72 10.89 -27.96
CA PRO A 363 -19.00 12.10 -28.34
C PRO A 363 -17.59 11.76 -28.84
N GLU A 364 -17.15 12.37 -29.94
CA GLU A 364 -15.91 11.96 -30.61
C GLU A 364 -14.67 12.05 -29.69
N ASN A 365 -14.63 13.03 -28.80
CA ASN A 365 -13.51 13.19 -27.86
C ASN A 365 -13.40 12.01 -26.88
N LEU A 366 -14.50 11.33 -26.54
CA LEU A 366 -14.47 10.17 -25.65
C LEU A 366 -13.79 8.94 -26.28
N LEU A 367 -13.59 8.91 -27.60
CA LEU A 367 -12.82 7.85 -28.27
C LEU A 367 -11.32 7.89 -27.93
N THR A 368 -10.81 9.04 -27.53
CA THR A 368 -9.40 9.23 -27.16
C THR A 368 -9.23 9.63 -25.70
N GLU A 369 -10.31 10.11 -25.08
CA GLU A 369 -10.36 10.49 -23.67
C GLU A 369 -11.60 9.88 -23.02
N PRO A 370 -11.59 8.58 -22.68
CA PRO A 370 -12.65 7.95 -21.91
C PRO A 370 -13.08 8.79 -20.71
N PRO A 371 -14.38 8.80 -20.38
CA PRO A 371 -14.86 9.59 -19.27
C PRO A 371 -14.21 9.15 -17.96
N GLY A 372 -13.69 10.11 -17.20
CA GLY A 372 -13.27 9.92 -15.82
C GLY A 372 -14.46 9.75 -14.88
N ALA A 373 -14.19 9.60 -13.58
CA ALA A 373 -15.27 9.61 -12.60
C ALA A 373 -15.91 11.01 -12.61
N SER A 374 -17.24 11.09 -12.70
CA SER A 374 -17.94 12.36 -12.58
C SER A 374 -17.70 12.93 -11.18
N GLY A 375 -17.02 14.08 -11.09
CA GLY A 375 -16.58 14.69 -9.82
C GLY A 375 -17.70 15.18 -8.91
N ASP A 376 -18.89 15.45 -9.45
CA ASP A 376 -20.10 15.71 -8.66
C ASP A 376 -21.26 14.85 -9.20
N ILE A 377 -21.81 14.00 -8.33
CA ILE A 377 -22.99 13.16 -8.60
C ILE A 377 -24.23 13.97 -8.98
N HIS A 378 -24.24 15.29 -8.72
CA HIS A 378 -25.29 16.23 -9.05
C HIS A 378 -25.07 16.95 -10.38
N GLU A 379 -23.86 16.88 -10.94
CA GLU A 379 -23.56 17.52 -12.20
C GLU A 379 -23.78 16.55 -13.36
N LYS A 380 -24.47 17.05 -14.37
CA LYS A 380 -24.60 16.37 -15.64
C LYS A 380 -23.21 16.27 -16.28
N PRO A 381 -22.72 15.09 -16.66
CA PRO A 381 -21.41 14.98 -17.30
C PRO A 381 -21.32 15.85 -18.54
N TYR A 382 -20.17 16.49 -18.76
CA TYR A 382 -19.97 17.44 -19.87
C TYR A 382 -20.30 16.85 -21.26
N TRP A 383 -20.14 15.54 -21.41
CA TRP A 383 -20.36 14.78 -22.63
C TRP A 383 -21.83 14.35 -22.85
N TRP A 384 -22.71 14.57 -21.87
CA TRP A 384 -24.07 14.03 -21.91
C TRP A 384 -24.95 14.63 -23.02
N ASP A 385 -24.79 15.92 -23.28
CA ASP A 385 -25.55 16.68 -24.28
C ASP A 385 -24.75 16.99 -25.55
N ASP A 386 -23.59 16.35 -25.75
CA ASP A 386 -22.79 16.65 -26.92
C ASP A 386 -23.56 16.27 -28.21
N PRO A 387 -23.77 17.23 -29.13
CA PRO A 387 -24.49 16.97 -30.38
C PRO A 387 -23.65 16.15 -31.39
N ASN A 388 -22.33 16.09 -31.22
CA ASN A 388 -21.39 15.46 -32.16
C ASN A 388 -21.11 14.01 -31.78
N ASN A 389 -22.17 13.21 -31.73
CA ASN A 389 -22.05 11.77 -31.44
C ASN A 389 -21.62 11.00 -32.71
N VAL A 390 -20.64 10.13 -32.55
CA VAL A 390 -20.13 9.20 -33.57
C VAL A 390 -20.41 7.76 -33.15
N SER A 391 -20.36 6.82 -34.09
CA SER A 391 -20.35 5.39 -33.75
C SER A 391 -18.98 4.97 -33.21
N LEU A 392 -18.95 3.92 -32.40
CA LEU A 392 -17.70 3.28 -32.02
C LEU A 392 -17.03 2.69 -33.30
N PRO A 393 -15.82 3.14 -33.67
CA PRO A 393 -15.18 2.70 -34.90
C PRO A 393 -14.81 1.22 -34.81
N VAL A 394 -14.36 0.63 -35.93
CA VAL A 394 -13.79 -0.74 -35.86
C VAL A 394 -12.55 -0.75 -34.97
N LEU A 395 -12.21 -1.92 -34.43
CA LEU A 395 -11.18 -2.06 -33.41
C LEU A 395 -9.82 -1.54 -33.88
N GLU A 396 -9.44 -1.78 -35.14
CA GLU A 396 -8.21 -1.28 -35.75
C GLU A 396 -8.14 0.26 -35.78
N ASP A 397 -9.26 0.91 -36.08
CA ASP A 397 -9.34 2.37 -36.16
C ASP A 397 -9.32 3.00 -34.76
N LEU A 398 -9.98 2.37 -33.77
CA LEU A 398 -9.90 2.82 -32.38
C LEU A 398 -8.47 2.74 -31.85
N LEU A 399 -7.79 1.63 -32.14
CA LEU A 399 -6.37 1.46 -31.81
C LEU A 399 -5.51 2.55 -32.45
N ALA A 400 -5.65 2.78 -33.76
CA ALA A 400 -4.88 3.80 -34.46
C ALA A 400 -5.13 5.21 -33.89
N LYS A 401 -6.38 5.54 -33.55
CA LYS A 401 -6.75 6.80 -32.89
C LYS A 401 -6.09 6.92 -31.51
N ALA A 402 -6.21 5.90 -30.66
CA ALA A 402 -5.67 5.90 -29.31
C ALA A 402 -4.14 6.04 -29.30
N THR A 403 -3.43 5.25 -30.12
CA THR A 403 -1.97 5.33 -30.23
C THR A 403 -1.50 6.70 -30.76
N THR A 404 -2.18 7.25 -31.77
CA THR A 404 -1.84 8.58 -32.31
C THR A 404 -2.02 9.67 -31.26
N HIS A 405 -3.12 9.63 -30.51
CA HIS A 405 -3.39 10.57 -29.43
C HIS A 405 -2.31 10.47 -28.34
N LEU A 406 -1.99 9.26 -27.87
CA LEU A 406 -0.98 9.04 -26.84
C LEU A 406 0.43 9.51 -27.25
N LEU A 407 0.81 9.35 -28.52
CA LEU A 407 2.08 9.86 -29.05
C LEU A 407 2.15 11.41 -29.06
N GLY A 408 1.01 12.10 -29.14
CA GLY A 408 0.92 13.56 -29.09
C GLY A 408 1.01 14.14 -27.66
N VAL A 409 0.63 13.37 -26.64
CA VAL A 409 0.57 13.80 -25.24
C VAL A 409 1.91 13.52 -24.53
N SER A 410 2.90 14.37 -24.83
CA SER A 410 4.19 14.56 -24.11
C SER A 410 4.99 13.30 -23.70
N ALA A 411 6.13 13.11 -24.37
CA ALA A 411 7.19 12.14 -24.04
C ALA A 411 7.93 12.39 -22.69
N GLY A 412 7.45 13.30 -21.83
CA GLY A 412 8.16 13.79 -20.63
C GLY A 412 7.59 13.37 -19.27
N ALA A 413 6.38 12.80 -19.20
CA ALA A 413 5.82 12.34 -17.93
C ALA A 413 6.39 10.96 -17.56
N MET A 414 6.89 10.83 -16.33
CA MET A 414 7.39 9.56 -15.81
C MET A 414 6.22 8.57 -15.73
N ARG A 415 6.35 7.44 -16.42
CA ARG A 415 5.30 6.41 -16.51
C ARG A 415 4.96 5.87 -15.12
N ALA A 416 3.69 5.90 -14.76
CA ALA A 416 3.22 5.23 -13.55
C ALA A 416 3.16 3.70 -13.78
N ASP A 417 3.69 2.94 -12.83
CA ASP A 417 3.54 1.48 -12.81
C ASP A 417 2.07 1.13 -12.49
N PRO A 418 1.41 0.19 -13.21
CA PRO A 418 0.01 -0.16 -12.97
C PRO A 418 -0.29 -0.54 -11.52
N ALA A 419 0.63 -1.21 -10.81
CA ALA A 419 0.43 -1.54 -9.41
C ALA A 419 0.40 -0.27 -8.54
N THR A 420 1.24 0.72 -8.85
CA THR A 420 1.20 2.04 -8.20
C THR A 420 -0.14 2.75 -8.42
N LEU A 421 -0.75 2.64 -9.61
CA LEU A 421 -2.07 3.20 -9.88
C LEU A 421 -3.18 2.48 -9.08
N CYS A 422 -3.18 1.14 -9.05
CA CYS A 422 -4.13 0.37 -8.24
C CYS A 422 -3.99 0.68 -6.75
N LEU A 423 -2.76 0.77 -6.23
CA LEU A 423 -2.50 1.17 -4.84
C LEU A 423 -2.95 2.60 -4.56
N THR A 424 -2.82 3.50 -5.53
CA THR A 424 -3.36 4.87 -5.43
C THR A 424 -4.88 4.84 -5.30
N SER A 425 -5.58 4.06 -6.12
CA SER A 425 -7.04 3.89 -6.05
C SER A 425 -7.52 3.29 -4.72
N LEU A 426 -6.72 2.37 -4.14
CA LEU A 426 -7.01 1.79 -2.83
C LEU A 426 -6.93 2.82 -1.69
N VAL A 427 -5.90 3.67 -1.69
CA VAL A 427 -5.62 4.57 -0.54
C VAL A 427 -6.12 5.99 -0.71
N ARG A 428 -6.48 6.42 -1.93
CA ARG A 428 -6.89 7.80 -2.24
C ARG A 428 -7.87 7.88 -3.41
N TYR A 429 -8.63 8.97 -3.46
CA TYR A 429 -9.49 9.32 -4.59
C TYR A 429 -8.76 10.05 -5.74
N ASP A 430 -7.48 10.43 -5.55
CA ASP A 430 -6.72 11.28 -6.48
C ASP A 430 -6.70 10.72 -7.93
N ILE A 431 -6.77 9.40 -8.10
CA ILE A 431 -6.76 8.78 -9.44
C ILE A 431 -8.00 9.16 -10.26
N TYR A 432 -9.11 9.50 -9.62
CA TYR A 432 -10.38 9.78 -10.27
C TYR A 432 -10.52 11.23 -10.76
N GLU A 433 -9.60 12.12 -10.37
CA GLU A 433 -9.59 13.51 -10.84
C GLU A 433 -9.08 13.63 -12.29
N SER A 434 -8.20 12.73 -12.74
CA SER A 434 -7.71 12.68 -14.14
C SER A 434 -7.21 11.27 -14.54
N PRO A 435 -8.02 10.20 -14.40
CA PRO A 435 -7.58 8.81 -14.60
C PRO A 435 -7.21 8.53 -16.05
N THR A 436 -7.85 9.23 -16.97
CA THR A 436 -7.95 8.84 -18.37
C THR A 436 -6.61 8.79 -19.09
N GLN A 437 -5.79 9.84 -18.98
CA GLN A 437 -4.54 9.92 -19.75
C GLN A 437 -3.48 8.96 -19.21
N GLU A 438 -3.31 8.87 -17.89
CA GLU A 438 -2.33 7.98 -17.28
C GLU A 438 -2.73 6.51 -17.47
N LEU A 439 -4.01 6.19 -17.32
CA LEU A 439 -4.49 4.82 -17.51
C LEU A 439 -4.42 4.38 -18.97
N LEU A 440 -4.77 5.24 -19.93
CA LEU A 440 -4.61 4.92 -21.35
C LEU A 440 -3.15 4.67 -21.72
N LYS A 441 -2.19 5.43 -21.19
CA LYS A 441 -0.76 5.14 -21.37
C LYS A 441 -0.45 3.73 -20.87
N VAL A 442 -0.86 3.41 -19.65
CA VAL A 442 -0.57 2.08 -19.07
C VAL A 442 -1.25 0.94 -19.85
N ILE A 443 -2.44 1.17 -20.42
CA ILE A 443 -3.19 0.18 -21.22
C ILE A 443 -2.51 -0.08 -22.57
N TYR A 444 -2.04 0.96 -23.27
CA TYR A 444 -1.56 0.86 -24.66
C TYR A 444 -0.04 0.76 -24.82
N ASP A 445 0.75 1.07 -23.79
CA ASP A 445 2.22 1.13 -23.83
C ASP A 445 2.87 -0.18 -23.33
N GLN A 446 2.24 -1.32 -23.64
CA GLN A 446 2.58 -2.64 -23.09
C GLN A 446 3.28 -3.56 -24.07
#